data_AF-A0A3S3PVJ9-F1
#
_entry.id   AF-A0A3S3PVJ9-F1
#
_cell.length_a   1.000
_cell.length_b   1.000
_cell.length_c   1.000
_cell.angle_alpha   90.00
_cell.angle_beta   90.00
_cell.angle_gamma   90.00
#
_symmetry.space_group_name_H-M   'P 1'
#
loop_
_entity.id
_entity.type
_entity.pdbx_description
1 polymer ?
#
loop_
_entity_poly.entity_id
_entity_poly.type
_entity_poly.pdbx_seq_one_letter_code
_entity_poly.pdbx_strand_id
1 'polypeptide(L)'
;MSTTTTTTTRRTRSRDKAVDHWWFEFNHVPIGYWPGSLFKNMANKANLIQWGGQVWNSFPGGRHTSTQMGSGHYPIEGIRKAAYVDGCFYNNLANELVTPFNSPTRASKPTCYDIANLFDSDGPGVGFFYGGPGGVNCDARM
;
A
#
# COMPACT_ATOMS: atom_id res chain seq x y z
N MET A 1 1.67 -30.29 15.29
CA MET A 1 0.97 -29.42 14.31
C MET A 1 0.72 -28.10 14.99
N SER A 2 1.51 -27.07 14.69
CA SER A 2 1.33 -25.73 15.26
C SER A 2 0.62 -24.86 14.23
N THR A 3 -0.60 -24.43 14.57
CA THR A 3 -1.38 -23.48 13.78
C THR A 3 -0.89 -22.06 14.08
N THR A 4 -0.25 -21.42 13.10
CA THR A 4 0.13 -20.01 13.20
C THR A 4 -1.08 -19.17 12.85
N THR A 5 -1.60 -18.39 13.79
CA THR A 5 -2.70 -17.45 13.57
C THR A 5 -2.15 -16.20 12.87
N THR A 6 -2.41 -16.06 11.57
CA THR A 6 -2.09 -14.84 10.82
C THR A 6 -3.09 -13.75 11.19
N THR A 7 -2.64 -12.73 11.93
CA THR A 7 -3.47 -11.55 12.24
C THR A 7 -3.52 -10.64 11.02
N THR A 8 -4.55 -10.81 10.18
CA THR A 8 -4.85 -9.89 9.08
C THR A 8 -5.26 -8.53 9.64
N THR A 9 -4.42 -7.53 9.42
CA THR A 9 -4.67 -6.16 9.88
C THR A 9 -5.29 -5.36 8.73
N ARG A 10 -6.54 -4.92 8.87
CA ARG A 10 -7.27 -4.23 7.80
C ARG A 10 -7.46 -2.76 8.14
N ARG A 11 -6.84 -1.88 7.32
CA ARG A 11 -7.06 -0.43 7.33
C ARG A 11 -8.05 -0.09 6.23
N THR A 12 -9.12 0.63 6.55
CA THR A 12 -10.13 1.01 5.55
C THR A 12 -10.53 2.46 5.76
N ARG A 13 -10.66 3.21 4.66
CA ARG A 13 -11.19 4.56 4.66
C ARG A 13 -12.57 4.53 3.99
N SER A 14 -13.62 4.85 4.73
CA SER A 14 -15.03 4.78 4.29
C SER A 14 -15.68 6.18 4.41
N ARG A 15 -16.75 6.43 3.67
CA ARG A 15 -17.59 7.64 3.80
C ARG A 15 -19.03 7.20 4.08
N ASP A 16 -19.68 7.86 5.03
CA ASP A 16 -21.12 7.76 5.27
C ASP A 16 -21.88 8.76 4.37
N LYS A 17 -23.04 8.36 3.81
CA LYS A 17 -23.89 9.25 3.02
C LYS A 17 -24.62 10.28 3.90
N ALA A 18 -24.73 10.05 5.20
CA ALA A 18 -25.41 10.96 6.15
C ALA A 18 -24.54 12.16 6.56
N VAL A 19 -23.21 12.05 6.48
CA VAL A 19 -22.27 13.10 6.91
C VAL A 19 -21.10 13.13 5.95
N ASP A 20 -20.80 14.30 5.35
CA ASP A 20 -19.76 14.53 4.34
C ASP A 20 -18.33 14.40 4.89
N HIS A 21 -18.02 13.30 5.59
CA HIS A 21 -16.77 13.08 6.30
C HIS A 21 -16.06 11.82 5.80
N TRP A 22 -14.74 11.91 5.70
CA TRP A 22 -13.86 10.78 5.51
C TRP A 22 -13.58 10.12 6.85
N TRP A 23 -13.87 8.83 6.98
CA TRP A 23 -13.56 8.04 8.16
C TRP A 23 -12.28 7.25 7.96
N PHE A 24 -11.42 7.22 8.97
CA PHE A 24 -10.34 6.25 9.05
C PHE A 24 -10.70 5.21 10.09
N GLU A 25 -10.76 3.96 9.67
CA GLU A 25 -11.05 2.82 10.51
C GLU A 25 -9.88 1.83 10.49
N PHE A 26 -9.68 1.19 11.65
CA PHE A 26 -8.73 0.10 11.82
C PHE A 26 -9.45 -1.07 12.49
N ASN A 27 -9.49 -2.22 11.81
CA ASN A 27 -10.21 -3.39 12.30
C ASN A 27 -11.65 -3.08 12.71
N HIS A 28 -12.38 -2.34 11.87
CA HIS A 28 -13.75 -1.88 12.11
C HIS A 28 -13.93 -0.92 13.30
N VAL A 29 -12.84 -0.45 13.89
CA VAL A 29 -12.86 0.58 14.93
C VAL A 29 -12.58 1.92 14.26
N PRO A 30 -13.50 2.90 14.32
CA PRO A 30 -13.24 4.24 13.82
C PRO A 30 -12.16 4.90 14.69
N ILE A 31 -11.05 5.27 14.05
CA ILE A 31 -9.95 6.01 14.69
C ILE A 31 -10.21 7.51 14.63
N GLY A 32 -10.85 7.99 13.56
CA GLY A 32 -11.17 9.40 13.42
C GLY A 32 -11.88 9.74 12.11
N TYR A 33 -12.34 11.00 12.03
CA TYR A 33 -13.02 11.54 10.85
C TYR A 33 -12.45 12.91 10.45
N TRP A 34 -12.56 13.21 9.15
CA TRP A 34 -12.17 14.50 8.58
C TRP A 34 -13.27 15.01 7.66
N PRO A 35 -13.75 16.26 7.82
CA PRO A 35 -14.69 16.85 6.88
C PRO A 35 -14.17 16.83 5.43
N GLY A 36 -15.06 16.50 4.49
CA GLY A 36 -14.78 16.48 3.06
C GLY A 36 -14.31 17.84 2.55
N SER A 37 -14.79 18.93 3.15
CA SER A 37 -14.38 20.31 2.88
C SER A 37 -12.89 20.59 3.11
N LEU A 38 -12.18 19.76 3.88
CA LEU A 38 -10.72 19.87 4.04
C LEU A 38 -9.96 19.46 2.78
N PHE A 39 -10.59 18.72 1.87
CA PHE A 39 -9.95 18.16 0.68
C PHE A 39 -10.46 18.85 -0.58
N LYS A 40 -9.60 19.68 -1.21
CA LYS A 40 -9.91 20.31 -2.51
C LYS A 40 -10.20 19.27 -3.59
N ASN A 41 -9.38 18.22 -3.62
CA ASN A 41 -9.55 17.05 -4.44
C ASN A 41 -9.88 15.91 -3.49
N MET A 42 -10.98 15.21 -3.71
CA MET A 42 -11.59 14.22 -2.82
C MET A 42 -12.62 14.71 -1.80
N ALA A 43 -13.28 15.85 -2.00
CA ALA A 43 -14.42 16.20 -1.15
C ALA A 43 -15.49 15.08 -1.17
N ASN A 44 -15.84 14.59 -2.37
CA ASN A 44 -16.95 13.66 -2.54
C ASN A 44 -16.58 12.18 -2.75
N LYS A 45 -15.39 11.92 -3.32
CA LYS A 45 -14.95 10.59 -3.77
C LYS A 45 -13.43 10.52 -3.83
N ALA A 46 -12.85 9.32 -3.84
CA ALA A 46 -11.43 9.19 -4.14
C ALA A 46 -11.18 9.57 -5.62
N ASN A 47 -10.15 10.38 -5.87
CA ASN A 47 -9.72 10.73 -7.23
C ASN A 47 -8.66 9.75 -7.76
N LEU A 48 -7.88 9.17 -6.84
CA LEU A 48 -6.81 8.23 -7.11
C LEU A 48 -6.71 7.28 -5.91
N ILE A 49 -6.55 5.99 -6.19
CA ILE A 49 -6.33 4.96 -5.18
C ILE A 49 -4.99 4.30 -5.50
N GLN A 50 -4.10 4.25 -4.50
CA GLN A 50 -2.79 3.62 -4.62
C GLN A 50 -2.52 2.78 -3.39
N TRP A 51 -1.94 1.61 -3.60
CA TRP A 51 -1.38 0.76 -2.56
C TRP A 51 0.13 0.68 -2.80
N GLY A 52 0.92 0.67 -1.73
CA GLY A 52 2.37 0.59 -1.84
C GLY A 52 3.07 1.09 -0.60
N GLY A 53 4.33 1.46 -0.77
CA GLY A 53 5.18 2.04 0.26
C GLY A 53 5.94 3.26 -0.25
N GLN A 54 6.47 4.05 0.67
CA GLN A 54 7.28 5.22 0.34
C GLN A 54 8.51 5.25 1.25
N VAL A 55 9.66 5.50 0.65
CA VAL A 55 10.89 5.83 1.37
C VAL A 55 11.21 7.29 1.06
N TRP A 56 11.36 8.08 2.12
CA TRP A 56 11.81 9.46 2.02
C TRP A 56 13.32 9.52 2.22
N ASN A 57 14.03 10.22 1.34
CA ASN A 57 15.45 10.46 1.46
C ASN A 57 15.75 11.96 1.39
N SER A 58 16.20 12.53 2.51
CA SER A 58 16.64 13.93 2.61
C SER A 58 18.16 14.06 2.76
N PHE A 59 18.93 13.01 2.49
CA PHE A 59 20.37 13.02 2.78
C PHE A 59 21.14 14.00 1.87
N PRO A 60 21.99 14.88 2.44
CA PRO A 60 22.81 15.80 1.67
C PRO A 60 23.80 15.05 0.74
N GLY A 61 24.03 15.58 -0.46
CA GLY A 61 25.04 15.04 -1.38
C GLY A 61 24.56 13.92 -2.32
N GLY A 62 23.24 13.70 -2.44
CA GLY A 62 22.68 12.82 -3.48
C GLY A 62 22.84 11.31 -3.24
N ARG A 63 23.37 10.90 -2.08
CA ARG A 63 23.49 9.49 -1.72
C ARG A 63 22.11 8.92 -1.37
N HIS A 64 21.81 7.73 -1.88
CA HIS A 64 20.59 7.05 -1.47
C HIS A 64 20.64 6.62 0.00
N THR A 65 19.48 6.65 0.66
CA THR A 65 19.33 6.22 2.05
C THR A 65 19.55 4.70 2.18
N SER A 66 20.07 4.25 3.32
CA SER A 66 20.14 2.83 3.71
C SER A 66 18.82 2.30 4.30
N THR A 67 17.74 3.10 4.25
CA THR A 67 16.42 2.67 4.72
C THR A 67 15.91 1.50 3.89
N GLN A 68 15.68 0.37 4.54
CA GLN A 68 15.02 -0.78 3.93
C GLN A 68 13.52 -0.51 3.77
N MET A 69 12.94 -0.97 2.66
CA MET A 69 11.48 -0.99 2.47
C MET A 69 10.94 -2.38 2.75
N GLY A 70 9.85 -2.47 3.53
CA GLY A 70 9.25 -3.75 3.90
C GLY A 70 10.20 -4.58 4.76
N SER A 71 10.53 -5.79 4.30
CA SER A 71 11.50 -6.68 4.96
C SER A 71 12.96 -6.44 4.55
N GLY A 72 13.22 -5.48 3.65
CA GLY A 72 14.54 -5.26 3.06
C GLY A 72 14.90 -6.25 1.94
N HIS A 73 14.09 -7.26 1.70
CA HIS A 73 14.22 -8.20 0.58
C HIS A 73 13.52 -7.68 -0.67
N TYR A 74 13.99 -8.13 -1.84
CA TYR A 74 13.31 -7.81 -3.09
C TYR A 74 12.01 -8.61 -3.24
N PRO A 75 10.98 -8.04 -3.89
CA PRO A 75 9.67 -8.69 -3.99
C PRO A 75 9.71 -10.02 -4.74
N ILE A 76 10.64 -10.18 -5.68
CA ILE A 76 10.83 -11.42 -6.44
C ILE A 76 11.23 -12.62 -5.56
N GLU A 77 11.79 -12.36 -4.37
CA GLU A 77 12.14 -13.41 -3.43
C GLU A 77 10.90 -14.08 -2.79
N GLY A 78 9.75 -13.42 -2.85
CA GLY A 78 8.45 -14.00 -2.55
C GLY A 78 8.23 -14.43 -1.09
N ILE A 79 7.41 -15.47 -0.92
CA ILE A 79 6.90 -15.93 0.38
C ILE A 79 8.06 -16.26 1.33
N ARG A 80 7.89 -15.90 2.61
CA ARG A 80 8.87 -16.06 3.71
C ARG A 80 10.09 -15.14 3.65
N LYS A 81 10.21 -14.28 2.63
CA LYS A 81 11.33 -13.34 2.49
C LYS A 81 10.86 -11.92 2.26
N ALA A 82 10.11 -11.70 1.18
CA ALA A 82 9.60 -10.39 0.81
C ALA A 82 8.42 -9.98 1.70
N ALA A 83 8.31 -8.68 1.95
CA ALA A 83 7.09 -8.12 2.51
C ALA A 83 6.00 -8.08 1.45
N TYR A 84 4.74 -8.11 1.88
CA TYR A 84 3.58 -8.05 1.00
C TYR A 84 2.49 -7.19 1.61
N VAL A 85 1.67 -6.61 0.73
CA VAL A 85 0.35 -6.07 1.09
C VAL A 85 -0.67 -7.01 0.49
N ASP A 86 -1.76 -7.26 1.23
CA ASP A 86 -2.83 -8.15 0.81
C ASP A 86 -4.20 -7.53 1.07
N GLY A 87 -5.22 -7.98 0.34
CA GLY A 87 -6.58 -7.48 0.45
C GLY A 87 -6.75 -6.06 -0.09
N CYS A 88 -6.11 -5.75 -1.22
CA CYS A 88 -6.28 -4.46 -1.88
C CYS A 88 -7.58 -4.45 -2.70
N PHE A 89 -8.60 -3.75 -2.21
CA PHE A 89 -9.86 -3.50 -2.90
C PHE A 89 -10.46 -2.17 -2.45
N TYR A 90 -11.48 -1.71 -3.16
CA TYR A 90 -12.20 -0.49 -2.81
C TYR A 90 -13.68 -0.59 -3.17
N ASN A 91 -14.52 0.25 -2.56
CA ASN A 91 -15.90 0.39 -2.97
C ASN A 91 -16.02 1.56 -3.96
N ASN A 92 -16.72 1.33 -5.07
CA ASN A 92 -17.03 2.39 -6.03
C ASN A 92 -18.21 3.25 -5.55
N LEU A 93 -18.63 4.22 -6.36
CA LEU A 93 -19.74 5.13 -6.01
C LEU A 93 -21.11 4.45 -5.94
N ALA A 94 -21.27 3.30 -6.60
CA ALA A 94 -22.45 2.45 -6.50
C ALA A 94 -22.42 1.57 -5.24
N ASN A 95 -21.40 1.72 -4.38
CA ASN A 95 -21.14 0.91 -3.21
C ASN A 95 -20.86 -0.57 -3.55
N GLU A 96 -20.32 -0.82 -4.74
CA GLU A 96 -19.91 -2.14 -5.19
C GLU A 96 -18.43 -2.34 -4.86
N LEU A 97 -18.09 -3.54 -4.38
CA LEU A 97 -16.71 -3.91 -4.10
C LEU A 97 -15.97 -4.20 -5.41
N VAL A 98 -14.85 -3.52 -5.61
CA VAL A 98 -14.03 -3.60 -6.82
C VAL A 98 -12.63 -4.10 -6.47
N THR A 99 -12.22 -5.16 -7.17
CA THR A 99 -10.87 -5.70 -7.12
C THR A 99 -10.02 -5.12 -8.26
N PRO A 100 -8.85 -4.51 -7.97
CA PRO A 100 -8.11 -3.70 -8.92
C PRO A 100 -7.11 -4.51 -9.78
N PHE A 101 -7.54 -5.64 -10.36
CA PHE A 101 -6.67 -6.63 -11.06
C PHE A 101 -5.75 -6.04 -12.14
N ASN A 102 -6.22 -5.01 -12.87
CA ASN A 102 -5.49 -4.43 -14.00
C ASN A 102 -4.70 -3.16 -13.62
N SER A 103 -4.39 -2.98 -12.33
CA SER A 103 -3.67 -1.80 -11.88
C SER A 103 -2.19 -1.89 -12.25
N PRO A 104 -1.63 -0.87 -12.91
CA PRO A 104 -0.20 -0.87 -13.21
C PRO A 104 0.61 -0.75 -11.93
N THR A 105 1.71 -1.48 -11.85
CA THR A 105 2.70 -1.31 -10.80
C THR A 105 3.72 -0.26 -11.20
N ARG A 106 4.26 0.47 -10.22
CA ARG A 106 5.29 1.50 -10.46
C ARG A 106 6.26 1.56 -9.30
N ALA A 107 7.55 1.51 -9.62
CA ALA A 107 8.64 1.82 -8.69
C ALA A 107 9.35 3.11 -9.15
N SER A 108 9.50 4.08 -8.25
CA SER A 108 10.26 5.30 -8.54
C SER A 108 11.77 5.04 -8.65
N LYS A 109 12.25 3.97 -8.00
CA LYS A 109 13.65 3.58 -7.90
C LYS A 109 13.75 2.03 -7.92
N PRO A 110 13.47 1.37 -9.07
CA PRO A 110 13.35 -0.09 -9.16
C PRO A 110 14.64 -0.85 -8.80
N THR A 111 15.80 -0.21 -8.97
CA THR A 111 17.11 -0.77 -8.53
C THR A 111 17.27 -0.81 -7.01
N CYS A 112 16.38 -0.17 -6.26
CA CYS A 112 16.48 0.02 -4.81
C CYS A 112 15.29 -0.64 -4.10
N TYR A 113 14.11 -0.38 -4.64
CA TYR A 113 12.83 -0.87 -4.15
C TYR A 113 11.96 -1.20 -5.34
N ASP A 114 11.28 -2.33 -5.28
CA ASP A 114 10.43 -2.77 -6.36
C ASP A 114 9.11 -3.34 -5.85
N ILE A 115 8.21 -3.60 -6.79
CA ILE A 115 6.91 -4.22 -6.60
C ILE A 115 6.73 -5.33 -7.64
N ALA A 116 6.42 -6.54 -7.19
CA ALA A 116 6.28 -7.68 -8.07
C ALA A 116 5.17 -8.63 -7.61
N ASN A 117 4.81 -9.55 -8.52
CA ASN A 117 3.92 -10.67 -8.25
C ASN A 117 2.58 -10.21 -7.67
N LEU A 118 1.73 -9.61 -8.51
CA LEU A 118 0.31 -9.46 -8.17
C LEU A 118 -0.29 -10.86 -8.02
N PHE A 119 -1.02 -11.07 -6.94
CA PHE A 119 -1.67 -12.36 -6.64
C PHE A 119 -3.09 -12.13 -6.12
N ASP A 120 -3.92 -13.16 -6.25
CA ASP A 120 -5.26 -13.16 -5.68
C ASP A 120 -5.19 -13.30 -4.16
N SER A 121 -5.88 -12.42 -3.45
CA SER A 121 -6.06 -12.55 -2.01
C SER A 121 -6.97 -13.76 -1.69
N ASP A 122 -6.82 -14.35 -0.51
CA ASP A 122 -7.77 -15.39 -0.02
C ASP A 122 -9.19 -14.83 0.18
N GLY A 123 -9.31 -13.51 0.27
CA GLY A 123 -10.57 -12.76 0.36
C GLY A 123 -10.72 -11.77 -0.81
N PRO A 124 -11.57 -10.74 -0.66
CA PRO A 124 -11.67 -9.71 -1.68
C PRO A 124 -10.33 -9.00 -1.87
N GLY A 125 -9.99 -8.70 -3.11
CA GLY A 125 -8.83 -7.87 -3.46
C GLY A 125 -7.70 -8.64 -4.14
N VAL A 126 -6.61 -7.92 -4.33
CA VAL A 126 -5.33 -8.46 -4.78
C VAL A 126 -4.26 -8.16 -3.73
N GLY A 127 -3.24 -9.00 -3.69
CA GLY A 127 -2.01 -8.72 -2.99
C GLY A 127 -0.84 -8.51 -3.94
N PHE A 128 0.26 -8.00 -3.40
CA PHE A 128 1.52 -7.86 -4.11
C PHE A 128 2.69 -7.91 -3.13
N PHE A 129 3.84 -8.35 -3.62
CA PHE A 129 5.09 -8.25 -2.89
C PHE A 129 5.75 -6.91 -3.17
N TYR A 130 6.40 -6.34 -2.17
CA TYR A 130 7.15 -5.09 -2.29
C TYR A 130 8.35 -5.10 -1.36
N GLY A 131 9.35 -4.29 -1.68
CA GLY A 131 10.47 -4.06 -0.79
C GLY A 131 11.78 -3.83 -1.52
N GLY A 132 12.83 -3.79 -0.74
CA GLY A 132 14.20 -3.72 -1.23
C GLY A 132 15.14 -3.18 -0.16
N PRO A 133 16.45 -3.43 -0.33
CA PRO A 133 17.43 -3.24 0.73
C PRO A 133 17.80 -1.77 0.96
N GLY A 134 17.50 -0.88 -0.01
CA GLY A 134 18.08 0.46 -0.02
C GLY A 134 19.62 0.41 -0.07
N GLY A 135 20.26 1.50 0.36
CA GLY A 135 21.71 1.59 0.51
C GLY A 135 22.42 2.21 -0.70
N VAL A 136 23.74 2.37 -0.59
CA VAL A 136 24.56 3.17 -1.53
C VAL A 136 24.70 2.56 -2.93
N ASN A 137 24.54 1.24 -3.06
CA ASN A 137 24.69 0.54 -4.35
C ASN A 137 23.43 0.61 -5.23
N CYS A 138 22.38 1.23 -4.70
CA CYS A 138 21.10 1.46 -5.34
C CYS A 138 21.16 2.33 -6.61
N ASP A 139 22.12 3.26 -6.67
CA ASP A 139 22.29 4.18 -7.80
C ASP A 139 23.38 3.71 -8.79
N ALA A 140 23.99 2.54 -8.58
CA ALA A 140 25.23 2.11 -9.25
C ALA A 140 25.04 1.27 -10.54
N ARG A 141 23.90 1.36 -11.22
CA ARG A 141 23.75 0.76 -12.56
C ARG A 141 22.91 1.64 -13.48
N MET A 142 23.60 2.54 -14.18
CA MET A 142 23.28 2.97 -15.55
C MET A 142 24.54 2.82 -16.38
#